data_AF-A0A1M7YH78-F1
#
_entry.id   AF-A0A1M7YH78-F1
#
_cell.length_a   1.000
_cell.length_b   1.000
_cell.length_c   1.000
_cell.angle_alpha   90.00
_cell.angle_beta   90.00
_cell.angle_gamma   90.00
#
_symmetry.space_group_name_H-M   'P 1'
#
loop_
_entity.id
_entity.type
_entity.pdbx_description
1 polymer ?
#
loop_
_entity_poly.entity_id
_entity_poly.type
_entity_poly.pdbx_seq_one_letter_code
_entity_poly.pdbx_strand_id
1 'polypeptide(L)'
;MQFYRLILPIMGKDTGGGVMLEEEAKAIQEVSKFGVKALDNADKLGGFLSKVFGTVPEDVVGVIGGDWLRHARIRNAAGLAKRTEEILRERGIENQTEPMSPSVAIPLLEAAQDETRKELHEWWCRLLANGMDPDRSHLVRVSIIETIKRLDPLDALVLEKLCEKADAEYSTTFMITKDIGGALAVHQNEFELSIGNLTRLSCAIRTPLTNDKSITHAVCIDRLGWEVIRSTRL
;
A
#
# COMPACT_ATOMS: atom_id res chain seq x y z
N MET A 1 36.31 72.12 -25.12
CA MET A 1 36.30 71.30 -23.88
C MET A 1 34.92 70.66 -23.79
N GLN A 2 34.72 69.52 -24.45
CA GLN A 2 34.66 68.17 -23.86
C GLN A 2 33.65 68.06 -22.71
N PHE A 3 32.47 67.50 -22.99
CA PHE A 3 31.86 66.48 -22.14
C PHE A 3 31.10 65.47 -23.01
N TYR A 4 31.28 64.21 -22.65
CA TYR A 4 31.11 63.02 -23.46
C TYR A 4 29.63 62.64 -23.71
N ARG A 5 29.36 62.24 -24.95
CA ARG A 5 28.29 61.32 -25.35
C ARG A 5 28.61 59.92 -24.82
N LEU A 6 27.63 59.23 -24.23
CA LEU A 6 27.57 57.77 -24.28
C LEU A 6 26.13 57.32 -24.58
N ILE A 7 25.99 56.59 -25.69
CA ILE A 7 24.77 56.05 -26.29
C ILE A 7 24.85 54.52 -26.18
N LEU A 8 23.85 53.89 -25.51
CA LEU A 8 23.22 52.56 -25.72
C LEU A 8 24.11 51.27 -25.76
N PRO A 9 23.51 50.05 -25.86
CA PRO A 9 22.51 49.35 -25.03
C PRO A 9 23.03 47.93 -24.65
N ILE A 10 22.19 47.02 -24.11
CA ILE A 10 22.12 45.56 -24.40
C ILE A 10 21.62 44.73 -23.19
N MET A 11 20.42 44.17 -23.39
CA MET A 11 19.92 42.83 -23.04
C MET A 11 19.85 42.34 -21.59
N GLY A 12 18.65 41.84 -21.26
CA GLY A 12 18.36 41.13 -20.02
C GLY A 12 18.98 39.74 -19.93
N LYS A 13 18.84 39.17 -18.74
CA LYS A 13 18.85 37.72 -18.48
C LYS A 13 18.29 37.45 -17.08
N ASP A 14 17.18 36.72 -17.07
CA ASP A 14 16.78 35.66 -16.15
C ASP A 14 17.28 35.69 -14.71
N THR A 15 16.38 35.98 -13.77
CA THR A 15 16.52 35.73 -12.32
C THR A 15 15.57 34.64 -11.82
N GLY A 16 15.38 33.57 -12.60
CA GLY A 16 14.48 32.44 -12.23
C GLY A 16 15.19 31.15 -11.79
N GLY A 17 16.49 30.99 -12.03
CA GLY A 17 17.18 29.71 -11.84
C GLY A 17 17.82 29.46 -10.46
N GLY A 18 18.08 30.52 -9.68
CA GLY A 18 18.84 30.39 -8.42
C GLY A 18 18.02 29.98 -7.20
N VAL A 19 16.73 30.32 -7.19
CA VAL A 19 15.86 30.13 -6.01
C VAL A 19 15.32 28.70 -5.94
N MET A 20 15.00 28.07 -7.08
CA MET A 20 14.58 26.65 -7.12
C MET A 20 15.70 25.69 -6.70
N LEU A 21 16.94 25.94 -7.12
CA LEU A 21 18.09 25.09 -6.75
C LEU A 21 18.43 25.19 -5.25
N GLU A 22 18.18 26.34 -4.61
CA GLU A 22 18.40 26.51 -3.16
C GLU A 22 17.32 25.86 -2.30
N GLU A 23 16.07 25.82 -2.77
CA GLU A 23 14.97 25.14 -2.08
C GLU A 23 15.10 23.61 -2.16
N GLU A 24 15.45 23.09 -3.34
CA GLU A 24 15.83 21.68 -3.52
C GLU A 24 17.03 21.30 -2.64
N ALA A 25 18.07 22.14 -2.62
CA ALA A 25 19.26 21.91 -1.79
C ALA A 25 18.94 21.94 -0.28
N LYS A 26 18.00 22.77 0.17
CA LYS A 26 17.58 22.82 1.59
C LYS A 26 16.74 21.62 2.00
N ALA A 27 15.85 21.14 1.14
CA ALA A 27 15.07 19.92 1.38
C ALA A 27 15.97 18.68 1.49
N ILE A 28 16.99 18.59 0.63
CA ILE A 28 18.01 17.53 0.68
C ILE A 28 18.89 17.67 1.93
N GLN A 29 19.23 18.91 2.32
CA GLN A 29 20.10 19.18 3.46
C GLN A 29 19.42 18.96 4.82
N GLU A 30 18.10 19.14 4.96
CA GLU A 30 17.38 18.78 6.19
C GLU A 30 17.29 17.27 6.41
N VAL A 31 17.11 16.50 5.34
CA VAL A 31 17.10 15.02 5.37
C VAL A 31 18.49 14.46 5.74
N SER A 32 19.56 15.17 5.39
CA SER A 32 20.95 14.77 5.68
C SER A 32 21.37 14.87 7.16
N LYS A 33 20.61 15.56 8.02
CA LYS A 33 21.00 15.81 9.42
C LYS A 33 20.76 14.64 10.38
N PHE A 34 20.19 13.53 9.94
CA PHE A 34 19.96 12.35 10.78
C PHE A 34 20.93 11.21 10.44
N GLY A 35 21.97 11.05 11.27
CA GLY A 35 22.72 9.82 11.59
C GLY A 35 23.16 8.87 10.46
N VAL A 36 24.47 8.59 10.38
CA VAL A 36 25.21 7.75 9.40
C VAL A 36 24.63 6.36 9.05
N LYS A 37 23.69 5.78 9.83
CA LYS A 37 22.95 4.53 9.48
C LYS A 37 21.64 4.76 8.69
N ALA A 38 21.18 6.00 8.59
CA ALA A 38 19.99 6.37 7.83
C ALA A 38 20.28 6.53 6.34
N LEU A 39 21.53 6.79 5.95
CA LEU A 39 21.92 7.08 4.56
C LEU A 39 21.66 5.89 3.61
N ASP A 40 22.13 4.67 3.96
CA ASP A 40 21.92 3.48 3.14
C ASP A 40 20.43 3.11 2.94
N ASN A 41 19.59 3.40 3.94
CA ASN A 41 18.15 3.14 3.85
C ASN A 41 17.43 4.29 3.13
N ALA A 42 17.91 5.52 3.23
CA ALA A 42 17.36 6.67 2.55
C ALA A 42 17.52 6.53 1.02
N ASP A 43 18.69 6.13 0.54
CA ASP A 43 18.93 5.92 -0.90
C ASP A 43 18.04 4.82 -1.48
N LYS A 44 17.86 3.71 -0.75
CA LYS A 44 16.97 2.60 -1.14
C LYS A 44 15.52 3.02 -1.15
N LEU A 45 15.08 3.77 -0.13
CA LEU A 45 13.72 4.30 -0.07
C LEU A 45 13.48 5.32 -1.18
N GLY A 46 14.44 6.19 -1.47
CA GLY A 46 14.38 7.14 -2.59
C GLY A 46 14.24 6.42 -3.93
N GLY A 47 15.05 5.38 -4.17
CA GLY A 47 14.93 4.54 -5.37
C GLY A 47 13.58 3.83 -5.47
N PHE A 48 13.08 3.28 -4.36
CA PHE A 48 11.75 2.66 -4.31
C PHE A 48 10.63 3.67 -4.62
N LEU A 49 10.66 4.86 -4.01
CA LEU A 49 9.68 5.92 -4.27
C LEU A 49 9.76 6.40 -5.72
N SER A 50 10.95 6.51 -6.30
CA SER A 50 11.11 6.81 -7.73
C SER A 50 10.49 5.72 -8.61
N LYS A 51 10.55 4.44 -8.24
CA LYS A 51 9.82 3.38 -8.97
C LYS A 51 8.30 3.50 -8.82
N VAL A 52 7.80 3.81 -7.61
CA VAL A 52 6.36 3.94 -7.35
C VAL A 52 5.77 5.15 -8.07
N PHE A 53 6.46 6.28 -8.09
CA PHE A 53 5.95 7.55 -8.62
C PHE A 53 6.49 7.94 -10.01
N GLY A 54 7.55 7.29 -10.49
CA GLY A 54 8.31 7.70 -11.68
C GLY A 54 9.15 8.95 -11.41
N THR A 55 8.47 10.07 -11.19
CA THR A 55 9.02 11.35 -10.73
C THR A 55 8.33 11.74 -9.43
N VAL A 56 9.08 11.95 -8.36
CA VAL A 56 8.51 12.37 -7.06
C VAL A 56 8.06 13.83 -7.17
N PRO A 57 6.75 14.16 -7.16
CA PRO A 57 6.29 15.54 -7.17
C PRO A 57 6.69 16.26 -5.86
N GLU A 58 6.96 17.56 -5.89
CA GLU A 58 7.29 18.35 -4.69
C GLU A 58 6.20 18.23 -3.60
N ASP A 59 4.93 18.15 -4.00
CA ASP A 59 3.79 17.96 -3.09
C ASP A 59 3.85 16.62 -2.33
N VAL A 60 4.40 15.57 -2.95
CA VAL A 60 4.58 14.26 -2.31
C VAL A 60 5.68 14.33 -1.26
N VAL A 61 6.72 15.13 -1.48
CA VAL A 61 7.77 15.37 -0.48
C VAL A 61 7.20 16.11 0.74
N GLY A 62 6.22 17.01 0.57
CA GLY A 62 5.53 17.66 1.68
C GLY A 62 4.62 16.72 2.49
N VAL A 63 3.82 15.89 1.80
CA VAL A 63 2.90 14.93 2.42
C VAL A 63 3.64 13.77 3.10
N ILE A 64 4.70 13.28 2.48
CA ILE A 64 5.46 12.11 2.94
C ILE A 64 6.65 12.54 3.81
N GLY A 65 7.39 13.59 3.45
CA GLY A 65 8.70 13.89 4.05
C GLY A 65 8.67 14.43 5.48
N GLY A 66 7.68 15.27 5.84
CA GLY A 66 7.67 15.93 7.15
C GLY A 66 7.42 14.99 8.35
N ASP A 67 6.53 14.01 8.18
CA ASP A 67 6.03 13.16 9.28
C ASP A 67 6.56 11.70 9.21
N TRP A 68 7.05 11.24 8.06
CA TRP A 68 7.61 9.90 7.85
C TRP A 68 8.95 9.67 8.56
N LEU A 69 9.70 10.74 8.82
CA LEU A 69 11.07 10.68 9.34
C LEU A 69 11.19 10.20 10.81
N ARG A 70 10.09 9.80 11.46
CA ARG A 70 10.16 9.11 12.76
C ARG A 70 10.78 7.71 12.60
N HIS A 71 11.74 7.38 13.46
CA HIS A 71 12.53 6.14 13.40
C HIS A 71 11.72 4.83 13.23
N ALA A 72 10.52 4.71 13.83
CA ALA A 72 9.69 3.52 13.68
C ALA A 72 9.10 3.39 12.27
N ARG A 73 8.67 4.52 11.70
CA ARG A 73 8.06 4.63 10.39
C ARG A 73 9.07 4.40 9.26
N ILE A 74 10.31 4.86 9.41
CA ILE A 74 11.41 4.57 8.47
C ILE A 74 11.71 3.06 8.40
N ARG A 75 11.68 2.35 9.54
CA ARG A 75 11.91 0.90 9.54
C ARG A 75 10.79 0.13 8.84
N ASN A 76 9.53 0.50 9.09
CA ASN A 76 8.38 -0.09 8.41
C ASN A 76 8.46 0.16 6.90
N ALA A 77 8.72 1.40 6.50
CA ALA A 77 8.94 1.80 5.11
C ALA A 77 10.02 0.96 4.42
N ALA A 78 11.17 0.78 5.07
CA ALA A 78 12.25 -0.02 4.51
C ALA A 78 11.87 -1.50 4.38
N GLY A 79 11.11 -2.03 5.35
CA GLY A 79 10.55 -3.38 5.28
C GLY A 79 9.55 -3.56 4.14
N LEU A 80 8.66 -2.59 3.97
CA LEU A 80 7.65 -2.52 2.92
C LEU A 80 8.31 -2.47 1.53
N ALA A 81 9.25 -1.56 1.33
CA ALA A 81 10.00 -1.43 0.08
C ALA A 81 10.73 -2.74 -0.25
N LYS A 82 11.51 -3.26 0.70
CA LYS A 82 12.27 -4.49 0.53
C LYS A 82 11.38 -5.67 0.15
N ARG A 83 10.27 -5.89 0.88
CA ARG A 83 9.38 -7.03 0.63
C ARG A 83 8.63 -6.87 -0.70
N THR A 84 8.24 -5.65 -1.06
CA THR A 84 7.62 -5.36 -2.36
C THR A 84 8.59 -5.69 -3.51
N GLU A 85 9.86 -5.27 -3.41
CA GLU A 85 10.88 -5.60 -4.41
C GLU A 85 11.16 -7.11 -4.49
N GLU A 86 11.15 -7.81 -3.35
CA GLU A 86 11.24 -9.27 -3.32
C GLU A 86 10.10 -9.93 -4.11
N ILE A 87 8.86 -9.48 -3.91
CA ILE A 87 7.68 -9.99 -4.64
C ILE A 87 7.81 -9.74 -6.15
N LEU A 88 8.22 -8.54 -6.55
CA LEU A 88 8.42 -8.20 -7.97
C LEU A 88 9.48 -9.10 -8.62
N ARG A 89 10.57 -9.37 -7.91
CA ARG A 89 11.64 -10.27 -8.35
C ARG A 89 11.22 -11.74 -8.36
N GLU A 90 10.47 -12.19 -7.36
CA GLU A 90 9.88 -13.55 -7.33
C GLU A 90 8.97 -13.80 -8.55
N ARG A 91 8.36 -12.74 -9.09
CA ARG A 91 7.55 -12.78 -10.31
C ARG A 91 8.32 -12.51 -11.62
N GLY A 92 9.58 -12.09 -11.54
CA GLY A 92 10.41 -11.77 -12.72
C GLY A 92 9.99 -10.49 -13.46
N ILE A 93 9.31 -9.56 -12.79
CA ILE A 93 8.81 -8.30 -13.37
C ILE A 93 9.54 -7.06 -12.86
N GLU A 94 10.63 -7.21 -12.12
CA GLU A 94 11.36 -6.11 -11.48
C GLU A 94 11.92 -5.06 -12.47
N ASN A 95 12.05 -5.43 -13.75
CA ASN A 95 12.49 -4.54 -14.84
C ASN A 95 11.34 -4.05 -15.74
N GLN A 96 10.10 -4.44 -15.44
CA GLN A 96 8.89 -4.14 -16.22
C GLN A 96 7.88 -3.30 -15.43
N THR A 97 8.28 -2.80 -14.26
CA THR A 97 7.39 -2.05 -13.38
C THR A 97 7.01 -0.70 -13.97
N GLU A 98 5.76 -0.30 -13.78
CA GLU A 98 5.27 1.03 -14.13
C GLU A 98 4.95 1.87 -12.89
N PRO A 99 5.15 3.20 -12.95
CA PRO A 99 4.69 4.11 -11.92
C PRO A 99 3.18 4.04 -11.72
N MET A 100 2.76 4.13 -10.47
CA MET A 100 1.37 4.23 -10.09
C MET A 100 0.87 5.69 -10.20
N SER A 101 -0.42 5.85 -10.48
CA SER A 101 -1.07 7.17 -10.34
C SER A 101 -0.92 7.69 -8.91
N PRO A 102 -0.53 8.96 -8.69
CA PRO A 102 -0.42 9.55 -7.36
C PRO A 102 -1.71 9.42 -6.52
N SER A 103 -2.87 9.48 -7.17
CA SER A 103 -4.18 9.31 -6.52
C SER A 103 -4.41 7.94 -5.88
N VAL A 104 -3.63 6.93 -6.27
CA VAL A 104 -3.65 5.57 -5.69
C VAL A 104 -2.40 5.33 -4.84
N ALA A 105 -1.24 5.78 -5.32
CA ALA A 105 0.06 5.55 -4.67
C ALA A 105 0.17 6.22 -3.29
N ILE A 106 -0.27 7.48 -3.18
CA ILE A 106 -0.23 8.23 -1.92
C ILE A 106 -1.05 7.54 -0.83
N PRO A 107 -2.37 7.30 -1.00
CA PRO A 107 -3.17 6.66 0.05
C PRO A 107 -2.72 5.23 0.35
N LEU A 108 -2.14 4.52 -0.62
CA LEU A 108 -1.57 3.18 -0.42
C LEU A 108 -0.34 3.22 0.49
N LEU A 109 0.63 4.08 0.19
CA LEU A 109 1.86 4.19 0.96
C LEU A 109 1.60 4.65 2.39
N GLU A 110 0.73 5.65 2.57
CA GLU A 110 0.33 6.11 3.90
C GLU A 110 -0.30 4.98 4.73
N ALA A 111 -1.24 4.25 4.14
CA ALA A 111 -1.91 3.13 4.81
C ALA A 111 -0.94 1.98 5.15
N ALA A 112 -0.06 1.65 4.21
CA ALA A 112 0.91 0.56 4.36
C ALA A 112 1.99 0.87 5.39
N GLN A 113 2.45 2.12 5.47
CA GLN A 113 3.46 2.56 6.43
C GLN A 113 2.96 2.50 7.88
N ASP A 114 1.71 2.89 8.09
CA ASP A 114 1.07 2.88 9.40
C ASP A 114 0.71 1.47 9.88
N GLU A 115 0.76 0.47 8.99
CA GLU A 115 0.51 -0.92 9.34
C GLU A 115 1.76 -1.57 9.96
N THR A 116 1.57 -2.17 11.13
CA THR A 116 2.62 -2.91 11.86
C THR A 116 2.27 -4.39 12.05
N ARG A 117 1.01 -4.75 11.82
CA ARG A 117 0.50 -6.11 11.99
C ARG A 117 0.92 -6.94 10.79
N LYS A 118 1.61 -8.05 11.04
CA LYS A 118 2.35 -8.83 10.05
C LYS A 118 1.47 -9.31 8.89
N GLU A 119 0.27 -9.77 9.21
CA GLU A 119 -0.70 -10.35 8.27
C GLU A 119 -1.12 -9.31 7.23
N LEU A 120 -1.44 -8.09 7.68
CA LEU A 120 -1.84 -6.98 6.80
C LEU A 120 -0.64 -6.35 6.10
N HIS A 121 0.53 -6.31 6.73
CA HIS A 121 1.76 -5.81 6.10
C HIS A 121 2.11 -6.58 4.81
N GLU A 122 1.97 -7.91 4.81
CA GLU A 122 2.19 -8.71 3.60
C GLU A 122 1.17 -8.37 2.49
N TRP A 123 -0.10 -8.14 2.85
CA TRP A 123 -1.11 -7.69 1.88
C TRP A 123 -0.77 -6.34 1.27
N TRP A 124 -0.26 -5.39 2.06
CA TRP A 124 0.19 -4.10 1.55
C TRP A 124 1.37 -4.23 0.58
N CYS A 125 2.33 -5.12 0.88
CA CYS A 125 3.46 -5.39 -0.03
C CYS A 125 2.98 -5.97 -1.36
N ARG A 126 2.04 -6.93 -1.33
CA ARG A 126 1.45 -7.53 -2.54
C ARG A 126 0.63 -6.51 -3.32
N LEU A 127 -0.10 -5.63 -2.64
CA LEU A 127 -0.90 -4.58 -3.28
C LEU A 127 -0.01 -3.54 -3.96
N LEU A 128 1.10 -3.14 -3.34
CA LEU A 128 2.11 -2.28 -3.98
C LEU A 128 2.72 -2.95 -5.21
N ALA A 129 3.13 -4.22 -5.10
CA ALA A 129 3.68 -4.96 -6.22
C ALA A 129 2.66 -5.08 -7.37
N ASN A 130 1.39 -5.37 -7.06
CA ASN A 130 0.31 -5.41 -8.05
C ASN A 130 0.02 -4.04 -8.67
N GLY A 131 0.21 -2.94 -7.91
CA GLY A 131 0.03 -1.59 -8.42
C GLY A 131 1.12 -1.19 -9.42
N MET A 132 2.32 -1.71 -9.25
CA MET A 132 3.48 -1.48 -10.11
C MET A 132 3.58 -2.45 -11.29
N ASP A 133 2.79 -3.52 -11.29
CA ASP A 133 2.74 -4.52 -12.35
C ASP A 133 1.76 -4.04 -13.45
N PRO A 134 2.22 -3.78 -14.70
CA PRO A 134 1.36 -3.27 -15.77
C PRO A 134 0.12 -4.12 -16.03
N ASP A 135 0.25 -5.44 -15.89
CA ASP A 135 -0.84 -6.40 -16.14
C ASP A 135 -1.85 -6.46 -14.98
N ARG A 136 -1.48 -5.94 -13.79
CA ARG A 136 -2.30 -6.03 -12.57
C ARG A 136 -2.67 -4.69 -11.96
N SER A 137 -2.11 -3.58 -12.44
CA SER A 137 -2.32 -2.22 -11.92
C SER A 137 -3.82 -1.87 -11.80
N HIS A 138 -4.64 -2.35 -12.73
CA HIS A 138 -6.09 -2.16 -12.76
C HIS A 138 -6.86 -2.82 -11.59
N LEU A 139 -6.23 -3.73 -10.85
CA LEU A 139 -6.77 -4.36 -9.64
C LEU A 139 -6.64 -3.44 -8.42
N VAL A 140 -5.68 -2.52 -8.43
CA VAL A 140 -5.39 -1.66 -7.28
C VAL A 140 -6.22 -0.38 -7.35
N ARG A 141 -7.15 -0.21 -6.40
CA ARG A 141 -8.06 0.94 -6.34
C ARG A 141 -8.16 1.49 -4.92
N VAL A 142 -8.50 2.77 -4.81
CA VAL A 142 -8.68 3.45 -3.51
C VAL A 142 -9.70 2.72 -2.62
N SER A 143 -10.79 2.20 -3.19
CA SER A 143 -11.78 1.43 -2.43
C SER A 143 -11.21 0.14 -1.81
N ILE A 144 -10.23 -0.51 -2.46
CA ILE A 144 -9.54 -1.69 -1.91
C ILE A 144 -8.64 -1.27 -0.77
N ILE A 145 -7.90 -0.18 -0.93
CA ILE A 145 -7.05 0.41 0.12
C ILE A 145 -7.91 0.73 1.36
N GLU A 146 -9.02 1.44 1.18
CA GLU A 146 -9.95 1.78 2.27
C GLU A 146 -10.54 0.55 2.95
N THR A 147 -10.81 -0.52 2.20
CA THR A 147 -11.31 -1.78 2.75
C THR A 147 -10.25 -2.44 3.63
N ILE A 148 -9.02 -2.59 3.14
CA ILE A 148 -7.92 -3.23 3.89
C ILE A 148 -7.58 -2.44 5.16
N LYS A 149 -7.62 -1.10 5.12
CA LYS A 149 -7.42 -0.25 6.32
C LYS A 149 -8.38 -0.56 7.47
N ARG A 150 -9.55 -1.13 7.16
CA ARG A 150 -10.62 -1.43 8.14
C ARG A 150 -10.63 -2.89 8.58
N LEU A 151 -9.71 -3.70 8.07
CA LEU A 151 -9.53 -5.09 8.48
C LEU A 151 -8.67 -5.19 9.74
N ASP A 152 -8.97 -6.20 10.53
CA ASP A 152 -8.08 -6.75 11.53
C ASP A 152 -7.29 -7.94 10.94
N PRO A 153 -6.15 -8.33 11.54
CA PRO A 153 -5.33 -9.44 11.06
C PRO A 153 -6.13 -10.75 10.90
N LEU A 154 -7.05 -11.02 11.82
CA LEU A 154 -7.89 -12.21 11.74
C LEU A 154 -8.83 -12.15 10.53
N ASP A 155 -9.33 -10.98 10.14
CA ASP A 155 -10.19 -10.83 8.96
C ASP A 155 -9.45 -11.22 7.68
N ALA A 156 -8.19 -10.81 7.55
CA ALA A 156 -7.34 -11.18 6.43
C ALA A 156 -7.13 -12.70 6.37
N LEU A 157 -6.81 -13.33 7.51
CA LEU A 157 -6.62 -14.78 7.60
C LEU A 157 -7.91 -15.56 7.30
N VAL A 158 -9.05 -15.08 7.80
CA VAL A 158 -10.36 -15.69 7.53
C VAL A 158 -10.71 -15.58 6.04
N LEU A 159 -10.46 -14.42 5.42
CA LEU A 159 -10.75 -14.21 4.00
C LEU A 159 -9.85 -15.07 3.10
N GLU A 160 -8.55 -15.18 3.42
CA GLU A 160 -7.64 -16.12 2.74
C GLU A 160 -8.14 -17.56 2.89
N LYS A 161 -8.54 -17.96 4.10
CA LYS A 161 -8.99 -19.33 4.35
C LYS A 161 -10.30 -19.68 3.65
N LEU A 162 -11.24 -18.75 3.62
CA LEU A 162 -12.47 -18.86 2.83
C LEU A 162 -12.12 -19.05 1.34
N CYS A 163 -11.14 -18.32 0.83
CA CYS A 163 -10.79 -18.37 -0.58
C CYS A 163 -10.11 -19.70 -0.95
N GLU A 164 -9.18 -20.18 -0.11
CA GLU A 164 -8.54 -21.49 -0.29
C GLU A 164 -9.56 -22.63 -0.38
N LYS A 165 -10.58 -22.61 0.48
CA LYS A 165 -11.64 -23.62 0.47
C LYS A 165 -12.53 -23.50 -0.76
N ALA A 166 -12.91 -22.29 -1.15
CA ALA A 166 -13.69 -22.06 -2.37
C ALA A 166 -12.96 -22.55 -3.63
N ASP A 167 -11.64 -22.32 -3.71
CA ASP A 167 -10.78 -22.80 -4.79
C ASP A 167 -10.70 -24.34 -4.81
N ALA A 168 -10.53 -24.96 -3.64
CA ALA A 168 -10.40 -26.42 -3.52
C ALA A 168 -11.70 -27.19 -3.85
N GLU A 169 -12.85 -26.61 -3.52
CA GLU A 169 -14.15 -27.24 -3.71
C GLU A 169 -14.77 -26.94 -5.09
N TYR A 170 -14.09 -26.14 -5.94
CA TYR A 170 -14.63 -25.59 -7.21
C TYR A 170 -16.04 -25.01 -7.04
N SER A 171 -16.31 -24.43 -5.87
CA SER A 171 -17.66 -24.13 -5.46
C SER A 171 -17.72 -22.82 -4.70
N THR A 172 -18.66 -21.95 -5.09
CA THR A 172 -19.07 -20.77 -4.31
C THR A 172 -19.90 -21.16 -3.07
N THR A 173 -19.73 -22.39 -2.57
CA THR A 173 -20.60 -22.97 -1.56
C THR A 173 -20.35 -22.33 -0.20
N PHE A 174 -21.47 -22.03 0.43
CA PHE A 174 -21.62 -21.70 1.85
C PHE A 174 -20.75 -22.60 2.75
N MET A 175 -19.72 -22.03 3.37
CA MET A 175 -18.86 -22.74 4.31
C MET A 175 -19.41 -22.64 5.74
N ILE A 176 -19.34 -23.75 6.48
CA ILE A 176 -19.79 -23.80 7.87
C ILE A 176 -18.75 -23.10 8.76
N THR A 177 -19.19 -22.13 9.57
CA THR A 177 -18.32 -21.28 10.41
C THR A 177 -17.41 -22.07 11.36
N LYS A 178 -17.87 -23.21 11.87
CA LYS A 178 -17.11 -24.06 12.81
C LYS A 178 -15.87 -24.69 12.17
N ASP A 179 -15.94 -25.02 10.88
CA ASP A 179 -14.84 -25.71 10.19
C ASP A 179 -13.66 -24.77 9.92
N ILE A 180 -13.95 -23.47 9.73
CA ILE A 180 -12.94 -22.44 9.48
C ILE A 180 -12.27 -22.01 10.78
N GLY A 181 -13.05 -21.73 11.83
CA GLY A 181 -12.50 -21.36 13.14
C GLY A 181 -11.56 -22.43 13.71
N GLY A 182 -11.95 -23.70 13.58
CA GLY A 182 -11.10 -24.84 13.97
C GLY A 182 -9.81 -24.93 13.17
N ALA A 183 -9.85 -24.68 11.86
CA ALA A 183 -8.67 -24.72 10.99
C ALA A 183 -7.66 -23.62 11.29
N LEU A 184 -8.11 -22.46 11.79
CA LEU A 184 -7.25 -21.34 12.18
C LEU A 184 -6.80 -21.42 13.65
N ALA A 185 -7.25 -22.43 14.41
CA ALA A 185 -6.99 -22.57 15.85
C ALA A 185 -7.34 -21.31 16.68
N VAL A 186 -8.37 -20.57 16.26
CA VAL A 186 -8.84 -19.35 16.93
C VAL A 186 -10.07 -19.62 17.79
N HIS A 187 -10.26 -18.80 18.82
CA HIS A 187 -11.44 -18.92 19.67
C HIS A 187 -12.71 -18.55 18.88
N GLN A 188 -13.80 -19.32 19.05
CA GLN A 188 -15.02 -19.12 18.26
C GLN A 188 -15.55 -17.68 18.33
N ASN A 189 -15.49 -17.03 19.50
CA ASN A 189 -15.95 -15.64 19.63
C ASN A 189 -15.14 -14.66 18.78
N GLU A 190 -13.82 -14.83 18.68
CA GLU A 190 -12.96 -13.96 17.86
C GLU A 190 -13.24 -14.19 16.37
N PHE A 191 -13.44 -15.46 15.99
CA PHE A 191 -13.86 -15.81 14.64
C PHE A 191 -15.21 -15.18 14.26
N GLU A 192 -16.22 -15.25 15.14
CA GLU A 192 -17.53 -14.64 14.89
C GLU A 192 -17.45 -13.10 14.80
N LEU A 193 -16.58 -12.45 15.59
CA LEU A 193 -16.32 -11.02 15.46
C LEU A 193 -15.70 -10.68 14.10
N SER A 194 -14.75 -11.49 13.64
CA SER A 194 -14.12 -11.33 12.33
C SER A 194 -15.12 -11.49 11.18
N ILE A 195 -15.96 -12.53 11.23
CA ILE A 195 -17.08 -12.71 10.27
C ILE A 195 -18.04 -11.51 10.31
N GLY A 196 -18.34 -11.00 11.50
CA GLY A 196 -19.15 -9.79 11.67
C GLY A 196 -18.53 -8.57 10.99
N ASN A 197 -17.21 -8.37 11.14
CA ASN A 197 -16.52 -7.27 10.48
C ASN A 197 -16.48 -7.45 8.96
N LEU A 198 -16.12 -8.63 8.46
CA LEU A 198 -16.12 -8.96 7.03
C LEU A 198 -17.50 -8.77 6.39
N THR A 199 -18.57 -9.12 7.11
CA THR A 199 -19.95 -8.89 6.64
C THR A 199 -20.27 -7.40 6.57
N ARG A 200 -19.88 -6.63 7.59
CA ARG A 200 -20.07 -5.16 7.63
C ARG A 200 -19.31 -4.45 6.51
N LEU A 201 -18.13 -4.96 6.16
CA LEU A 201 -17.30 -4.44 5.07
C LEU A 201 -17.73 -4.98 3.70
N SER A 202 -18.83 -5.73 3.60
CA SER A 202 -19.26 -6.39 2.35
C SER A 202 -18.19 -7.28 1.71
N CYS A 203 -17.31 -7.87 2.53
CA CYS A 203 -16.30 -8.82 2.09
C CYS A 203 -16.81 -10.27 2.20
N ALA A 204 -17.81 -10.52 3.04
CA ALA A 204 -18.44 -11.81 3.22
C ALA A 204 -19.96 -11.68 3.37
N ILE A 205 -20.68 -12.73 3.00
CA ILE A 205 -22.12 -12.86 3.23
C ILE A 205 -22.32 -13.96 4.26
N ARG A 206 -23.04 -13.64 5.33
CA ARG A 206 -23.47 -14.60 6.35
C ARG A 206 -24.92 -14.98 6.11
N THR A 207 -25.19 -16.26 5.93
CA THR A 207 -26.54 -16.79 5.72
C THR A 207 -26.91 -17.73 6.86
N PRO A 208 -28.03 -17.50 7.57
CA PRO A 208 -28.50 -18.43 8.58
C PRO A 208 -28.91 -19.74 7.92
N LEU A 209 -28.41 -20.85 8.45
CA LEU A 209 -28.84 -22.19 8.14
C LEU A 209 -29.77 -22.66 9.27
N THR A 210 -31.04 -22.88 8.94
CA THR A 210 -32.00 -23.47 9.86
C THR A 210 -31.99 -24.98 9.70
N ASN A 211 -31.54 -25.67 10.74
CA ASN A 211 -31.72 -27.10 10.93
C ASN A 211 -32.54 -27.33 12.22
N ASP A 212 -33.35 -28.40 12.27
CA ASP A 212 -34.35 -28.70 13.32
C ASP A 212 -33.86 -28.67 14.78
N LYS A 213 -32.54 -28.53 15.02
CA LYS A 213 -31.93 -28.62 16.36
C LYS A 213 -30.92 -27.50 16.69
N SER A 214 -30.60 -26.59 15.78
CA SER A 214 -29.68 -25.46 16.04
C SER A 214 -29.69 -24.44 14.90
N ILE A 215 -29.44 -23.16 15.19
CA ILE A 215 -29.10 -22.17 14.15
C ILE A 215 -27.59 -22.28 13.90
N THR A 216 -27.22 -22.72 12.69
CA THR A 216 -25.83 -22.63 12.21
C THR A 216 -25.74 -21.49 11.21
N HIS A 217 -24.55 -20.94 11.00
CA HIS A 217 -24.36 -19.90 9.98
C HIS A 217 -23.42 -20.44 8.92
N ALA A 218 -23.81 -20.23 7.67
CA ALA A 218 -22.94 -20.34 6.53
C ALA A 218 -22.29 -18.99 6.23
N VAL A 219 -21.08 -19.03 5.72
CA VAL A 219 -20.37 -17.85 5.20
C VAL A 219 -19.85 -18.13 3.80
N CYS A 220 -19.98 -17.16 2.90
CA CYS A 220 -19.29 -17.15 1.61
C CYS A 220 -18.64 -15.78 1.36
N ILE A 221 -17.67 -15.73 0.46
CA ILE A 221 -16.99 -14.49 0.07
C ILE A 221 -17.92 -13.68 -0.84
N ASP A 222 -18.12 -12.40 -0.51
CA ASP A 222 -18.88 -11.46 -1.34
C ASP A 222 -18.03 -10.92 -2.50
N ARG A 223 -18.63 -10.23 -3.47
CA ARG A 223 -17.95 -9.65 -4.61
C ARG A 223 -16.76 -8.77 -4.22
N LEU A 224 -16.92 -7.88 -3.24
CA LEU A 224 -15.81 -7.02 -2.80
C LEU A 224 -14.71 -7.84 -2.10
N GLY A 225 -15.07 -8.89 -1.35
CA GLY A 225 -14.09 -9.81 -0.76
C GLY A 225 -13.23 -10.50 -1.82
N TRP A 226 -13.84 -10.92 -2.93
CA TRP A 226 -13.11 -11.48 -4.07
C TRP A 226 -12.19 -10.45 -4.74
N GLU A 227 -12.62 -9.21 -4.90
CA GLU A 227 -11.78 -8.15 -5.47
C GLU A 227 -10.60 -7.81 -4.54
N VAL A 228 -10.81 -7.78 -3.21
CA VAL A 228 -9.72 -7.62 -2.24
C VAL A 228 -8.70 -8.75 -2.38
N ILE A 229 -9.14 -10.01 -2.35
CA ILE A 229 -8.25 -11.16 -2.49
C ILE A 229 -7.52 -11.15 -3.82
N ARG A 230 -8.20 -10.85 -4.93
CA ARG A 230 -7.57 -10.74 -6.25
C ARG A 230 -6.50 -9.65 -6.28
N SER A 231 -6.73 -8.54 -5.59
CA SER A 231 -5.81 -7.41 -5.51
C SER A 231 -4.63 -7.65 -4.57
N THR A 232 -4.70 -8.65 -3.69
CA THR A 232 -3.65 -8.98 -2.71
C THR A 232 -3.04 -10.37 -2.91
N ARG A 233 -3.38 -11.09 -3.97
CA ARG A 233 -2.75 -12.37 -4.35
C ARG A 233 -1.54 -12.17 -5.27
N LEU A 234 -0.66 -13.18 -5.24
CA LEU A 234 0.54 -13.27 -6.07
C LEU A 234 0.24 -13.61 -7.53
#